data_AF-A0A8C5PGN3-F1
#
_entry.id   AF-A0A8C5PGN3-F1
#
_cell.length_a   1.000
_cell.length_b   1.000
_cell.length_c   1.000
_cell.angle_alpha   90.00
_cell.angle_beta   90.00
_cell.angle_gamma   90.00
#
_symmetry.space_group_name_H-M   'P 1'
#
loop_
_entity.id
_entity.type
_entity.pdbx_description
1 polymer ?
#
loop_
_entity_poly.entity_id
_entity_poly.type
_entity_poly.pdbx_seq_one_letter_code
_entity_poly.pdbx_strand_id
1 'polypeptide(L)'
;HKVPPPVRSVRSAPAPPPRSVSKVGPFLNKLKYRAFLYTRMNTNPSRGPYHFRAPSFVFWMIVRGTLPQRTKRGPPALEKLKVFDGILPPYDKRKSMVVPSSCENPSPEISKATDVLKPYGIWV
;
A
#
# COMPACT_ATOMS: atom_id res chain seq x y z
N HIS A 1 25.20 10.80 -46.90
CA HIS A 1 24.24 10.02 -46.09
C HIS A 1 24.79 9.81 -44.70
N LYS A 2 24.15 10.36 -43.65
CA LYS A 2 24.61 10.27 -42.26
C LYS A 2 23.84 9.11 -41.57
N VAL A 3 24.54 8.05 -41.18
CA VAL A 3 23.95 6.92 -40.45
C VAL A 3 23.81 7.33 -38.97
N PRO A 4 22.64 7.19 -38.33
CA PRO A 4 22.50 7.47 -36.90
C PRO A 4 23.22 6.40 -36.06
N PRO A 5 23.79 6.76 -34.89
CA PRO A 5 24.46 5.80 -34.02
C PRO A 5 23.47 4.80 -33.40
N PRO A 6 23.91 3.57 -33.06
CA PRO A 6 23.03 2.56 -32.49
C PRO A 6 22.52 3.00 -31.12
N VAL A 7 21.19 2.95 -30.95
CA VAL A 7 20.52 3.19 -29.67
C VAL A 7 21.04 2.16 -28.66
N ARG A 8 21.82 2.63 -27.69
CA ARG A 8 22.28 1.81 -26.55
C ARG A 8 21.04 1.28 -25.85
N SER A 9 20.72 0.00 -26.03
CA SER A 9 19.66 -0.65 -25.28
C SER A 9 20.06 -0.58 -23.81
N VAL A 10 19.45 0.36 -23.09
CA VAL A 10 19.50 0.37 -21.64
C VAL A 10 18.72 -0.86 -21.24
N ARG A 11 19.40 -1.98 -21.05
CA ARG A 11 18.87 -3.10 -20.28
C ARG A 11 18.62 -2.54 -18.89
N SER A 12 17.43 -2.00 -18.66
CA SER A 12 16.93 -1.73 -17.33
C SER A 12 17.04 -3.07 -16.60
N ALA A 13 17.95 -3.15 -15.63
CA ALA A 13 17.96 -4.26 -14.69
C ALA A 13 16.52 -4.42 -14.17
N PRO A 14 15.98 -5.65 -14.10
CA PRO A 14 14.66 -5.83 -13.52
C PRO A 14 14.69 -5.22 -12.12
N ALA A 15 13.86 -4.21 -11.90
CA ALA A 15 13.74 -3.59 -10.60
C ALA A 15 13.47 -4.72 -9.59
N PRO A 16 14.20 -4.76 -8.46
CA PRO A 16 13.91 -5.76 -7.44
C PRO A 16 12.43 -5.65 -7.08
N PRO A 17 11.70 -6.77 -6.96
CA PRO A 17 10.27 -6.72 -6.69
C PRO A 17 10.04 -5.86 -5.44
N PRO A 18 9.02 -4.99 -5.44
CA PRO A 18 8.71 -4.20 -4.26
C PRO A 18 8.45 -5.19 -3.12
N ARG A 19 9.34 -5.15 -2.12
CA ARG A 19 9.27 -5.96 -0.89
C ARG A 19 7.99 -5.56 -0.16
N SER A 20 6.89 -6.19 -0.54
CA SER A 20 5.60 -6.04 0.10
C SER A 20 5.67 -6.78 1.44
N VAL A 21 5.13 -6.12 2.46
CA VAL A 21 5.19 -6.49 3.88
C VAL A 21 6.55 -6.23 4.53
N SER A 22 6.55 -5.34 5.51
CA SER A 22 7.72 -4.81 6.20
C SER A 22 8.56 -5.90 6.87
N LYS A 23 9.76 -6.17 6.34
CA LYS A 23 10.86 -6.87 7.05
C LYS A 23 11.45 -6.07 8.21
N VAL A 24 10.68 -5.14 8.75
CA VAL A 24 11.15 -4.12 9.69
C VAL A 24 10.32 -4.27 10.94
N GLY A 25 10.99 -4.43 12.09
CA GLY A 25 10.35 -4.76 13.36
C GLY A 25 9.29 -3.76 13.83
N PRO A 26 8.50 -4.13 14.86
CA PRO A 26 7.29 -3.41 15.29
C PRO A 26 7.54 -1.95 15.65
N PHE A 27 8.70 -1.67 16.25
CA PHE A 27 9.10 -0.32 16.65
C PHE A 27 9.27 0.64 15.47
N LEU A 28 9.96 0.20 14.42
CA LEU A 28 10.25 1.03 13.26
C LEU A 28 8.99 1.30 12.42
N ASN A 29 8.05 0.35 12.37
CA ASN A 29 6.76 0.55 11.69
C ASN A 29 5.92 1.62 12.39
N LYS A 30 5.94 1.64 13.73
CA LYS A 30 5.30 2.70 14.53
C LYS A 30 5.92 4.08 14.26
N LEU A 31 7.25 4.16 14.19
CA LEU A 31 7.95 5.42 13.86
C LEU A 31 7.66 5.90 12.43
N LYS A 32 7.65 4.99 11.45
CA LYS A 32 7.27 5.31 10.07
C LYS A 32 5.84 5.84 9.98
N TYR A 33 4.91 5.20 10.70
CA TYR A 33 3.54 5.67 10.75
C TYR A 33 3.44 7.05 11.42
N ARG A 34 4.18 7.33 12.50
CA ARG A 34 4.25 8.69 13.08
C ARG A 34 4.77 9.74 12.10
N ALA A 35 5.83 9.43 11.36
CA ALA A 35 6.37 10.34 10.35
C ALA A 35 5.34 10.65 9.26
N PHE A 36 4.57 9.65 8.83
CA PHE A 36 3.45 9.83 7.91
C PHE A 36 2.42 10.82 8.47
N LEU A 37 1.97 10.64 9.72
CA LEU A 37 0.98 11.53 10.35
C LEU A 37 1.46 12.96 10.55
N TYR A 38 2.77 13.17 10.67
CA TYR A 38 3.37 14.48 10.77
C TYR A 38 3.33 15.25 9.43
N THR A 39 3.17 14.54 8.31
CA THR A 39 3.14 15.15 6.99
C THR A 39 1.82 15.91 6.78
N ARG A 40 1.88 17.25 6.77
CA ARG A 40 0.74 18.14 6.55
C ARG A 40 1.15 19.35 5.72
N MET A 41 0.20 19.95 5.02
CA MET A 41 0.42 21.25 4.37
C MET A 41 0.53 22.34 5.46
N ASN A 42 1.55 23.20 5.37
CA ASN A 42 1.81 24.21 6.40
C ASN A 42 0.75 25.33 6.42
N THR A 43 0.25 25.72 5.24
CA THR A 43 -0.71 26.84 5.09
C THR A 43 -2.14 26.43 5.45
N ASN A 44 -2.65 25.35 4.87
CA ASN A 44 -3.98 24.81 5.18
C ASN A 44 -3.93 23.28 5.27
N PRO A 45 -3.97 22.71 6.49
CA PRO A 45 -3.93 21.27 6.70
C PRO A 45 -5.03 20.49 5.96
N SER A 46 -6.21 21.10 5.75
CA SER A 46 -7.36 20.44 5.10
C SER A 46 -7.14 20.17 3.61
N ARG A 47 -6.21 20.88 2.94
CA ARG A 47 -5.84 20.63 1.54
C ARG A 47 -4.65 19.67 1.40
N GLY A 48 -4.06 19.26 2.52
CA GLY A 48 -2.88 18.41 2.57
C GLY A 48 -3.18 16.92 2.38
N PRO A 49 -2.19 16.06 2.64
CA PRO A 49 -2.37 14.62 2.64
C PRO A 49 -3.44 14.18 3.65
N TYR A 50 -4.36 13.34 3.20
CA TYR A 50 -5.40 12.77 4.06
C TYR A 50 -4.87 11.52 4.78
N HIS A 51 -4.94 11.55 6.11
CA HIS A 51 -4.51 10.46 6.98
C HIS A 51 -5.69 9.56 7.36
N PHE A 52 -6.04 8.64 6.46
CA PHE A 52 -7.05 7.64 6.77
C PHE A 52 -6.57 6.69 7.88
N ARG A 53 -7.51 6.32 8.74
CA ARG A 53 -7.25 5.55 9.96
C ARG A 53 -7.73 4.11 9.84
N ALA A 54 -8.77 3.86 9.06
CA ALA A 54 -9.26 2.51 8.81
C ALA A 54 -8.22 1.63 8.04
N PRO A 55 -8.00 0.38 8.45
CA PRO A 55 -7.02 -0.51 7.80
C PRO A 55 -7.34 -0.77 6.33
N SER A 56 -8.62 -0.89 5.97
CA SER A 56 -9.11 -0.99 4.59
C SER A 56 -8.60 0.15 3.71
N PHE A 57 -8.68 1.39 4.19
CA PHE A 57 -8.21 2.57 3.49
C PHE A 57 -6.68 2.66 3.45
N VAL A 58 -5.98 2.22 4.50
CA VAL A 58 -4.51 2.14 4.49
C VAL A 58 -4.04 1.16 3.40
N PHE A 59 -4.68 -0.01 3.30
CA PHE A 59 -4.39 -0.98 2.23
C PHE A 59 -4.68 -0.38 0.84
N TRP A 60 -5.82 0.29 0.69
CA TRP A 60 -6.16 0.98 -0.56
C TRP A 60 -5.14 2.05 -0.96
N MET A 61 -4.62 2.84 -0.01
CA MET A 61 -3.57 3.84 -0.27
C MET A 61 -2.27 3.19 -0.78
N ILE A 62 -1.90 2.03 -0.24
CA ILE A 62 -0.71 1.28 -0.68
C ILE A 62 -0.88 0.80 -2.12
N VAL A 63 -2.02 0.15 -2.44
CA VAL A 63 -2.31 -0.33 -3.80
C VAL A 63 -2.43 0.83 -4.80
N ARG A 64 -3.03 1.93 -4.38
CA ARG A 64 -3.09 3.16 -5.18
C ARG A 64 -1.72 3.75 -5.47
N GLY A 65 -0.76 3.61 -4.55
CA GLY A 65 0.62 4.04 -4.73
C GLY A 65 1.42 3.17 -5.71
N THR A 66 1.07 1.89 -5.85
CA THR A 66 1.74 0.96 -6.79
C THR A 66 1.18 1.04 -8.22
N LEU A 67 -0.01 1.62 -8.40
CA LEU A 67 -0.64 1.76 -9.71
C LEU A 67 -0.36 3.13 -10.36
N PRO A 68 -0.22 3.21 -11.70
CA PRO A 68 -0.07 4.47 -12.43
C PRO A 68 -1.41 5.22 -12.55
N GLN A 69 -1.94 5.66 -11.40
CA GLN A 69 -3.27 6.26 -11.25
C GLN A 69 -3.50 7.57 -12.04
N ARG A 70 -2.44 8.27 -12.45
CA ARG A 70 -2.54 9.49 -13.28
C ARG A 70 -2.80 9.20 -14.75
N THR A 71 -2.65 7.94 -15.18
CA THR A 71 -2.87 7.51 -16.57
C THR A 71 -4.32 7.07 -16.74
N LYS A 72 -4.88 7.17 -17.95
CA LYS A 72 -6.25 6.74 -18.29
C LYS A 72 -6.60 5.29 -17.85
N ARG A 73 -5.58 4.41 -17.73
CA ARG A 73 -5.74 3.01 -17.30
C ARG A 73 -5.80 2.82 -15.78
N GLY A 74 -5.33 3.78 -15.00
CA GLY A 74 -5.21 3.68 -13.55
C GLY A 74 -6.56 3.74 -12.81
N PRO A 75 -7.39 4.77 -13.02
CA PRO A 75 -8.71 4.88 -12.41
C PRO A 75 -9.60 3.65 -12.59
N PRO A 76 -9.77 3.07 -13.79
CA PRO A 76 -10.63 1.89 -13.96
C PRO A 76 -10.05 0.61 -13.31
N ALA A 77 -8.75 0.57 -13.01
CA ALA A 77 -8.17 -0.53 -12.24
C ALA A 77 -8.47 -0.39 -10.75
N LEU A 78 -8.48 0.84 -10.22
CA LEU A 78 -8.83 1.12 -8.83
C LEU A 78 -10.31 0.91 -8.54
N GLU A 79 -11.19 1.23 -9.48
CA GLU A 79 -12.65 1.01 -9.33
C GLU A 79 -13.03 -0.47 -9.18
N LYS A 80 -12.21 -1.38 -9.72
CA LYS A 80 -12.43 -2.83 -9.57
C LYS A 80 -12.09 -3.33 -8.17
N LEU A 81 -11.25 -2.61 -7.43
CA LEU A 81 -10.82 -3.00 -6.10
C LEU A 81 -11.82 -2.52 -5.05
N LYS A 82 -12.42 -3.46 -4.32
CA LYS A 82 -13.25 -3.19 -3.14
C LYS A 82 -12.57 -3.79 -1.91
N VAL A 83 -12.36 -2.97 -0.89
CA VAL A 83 -11.66 -3.35 0.35
C VAL A 83 -12.62 -3.09 1.52
N PHE A 84 -12.71 -4.04 2.43
CA PHE A 84 -13.60 -3.97 3.59
C PHE A 84 -12.84 -4.32 4.86
N ASP A 85 -13.23 -3.70 5.98
CA ASP A 85 -12.78 -4.10 7.31
C ASP A 85 -13.74 -5.16 7.85
N GLY A 86 -13.31 -6.42 7.84
CA GLY A 86 -14.15 -7.57 8.17
C GLY A 86 -14.88 -8.19 6.97
N ILE A 87 -15.72 -9.19 7.25
CA ILE A 87 -16.49 -9.93 6.24
C ILE A 87 -17.91 -9.37 6.21
N LEU A 88 -18.30 -8.80 5.07
CA LEU A 88 -19.65 -8.25 4.89
C LEU A 88 -20.66 -9.31 4.39
N PRO A 89 -21.96 -9.15 4.67
CA PRO A 89 -23.01 -10.14 4.38
C PRO A 89 -23.08 -10.70 2.95
N PRO A 90 -22.81 -9.96 1.86
CA PRO A 90 -22.82 -10.54 0.51
C PRO A 90 -21.57 -11.37 0.18
N TYR A 91 -20.50 -11.27 0.97
CA TYR A 91 -19.22 -11.96 0.75
C TYR A 91 -18.99 -13.14 1.70
N ASP A 92 -19.77 -13.25 2.78
CA ASP A 92 -19.68 -14.34 3.77
C ASP A 92 -19.87 -15.73 3.16
N LYS A 93 -20.79 -15.86 2.19
CA LYS A 93 -21.11 -17.14 1.54
C LYS A 93 -20.16 -17.51 0.40
N ARG A 94 -19.22 -16.63 0.04
CA ARG A 94 -18.29 -16.85 -1.08
C ARG A 94 -17.00 -17.45 -0.55
N LYS A 95 -16.41 -18.38 -1.30
CA LYS A 95 -15.13 -18.97 -0.92
C LYS A 95 -14.01 -17.93 -0.98
N SER A 96 -13.42 -17.63 0.17
CA SER A 96 -12.25 -16.76 0.28
C SER A 96 -11.02 -17.42 -0.35
N MET A 97 -10.26 -16.65 -1.14
CA MET A 97 -9.00 -17.09 -1.73
C MET A 97 -7.82 -16.38 -1.04
N VAL A 98 -6.74 -17.12 -0.79
CA VAL A 98 -5.49 -16.61 -0.24
C VAL A 98 -4.43 -16.64 -1.32
N VAL A 99 -3.66 -15.55 -1.46
CA VAL A 99 -2.53 -15.49 -2.39
C VAL A 99 -1.32 -16.17 -1.73
N PRO A 100 -0.84 -17.32 -2.23
CA PRO A 100 0.18 -18.12 -1.53
C PRO A 100 1.52 -17.38 -1.36
N SER A 101 1.93 -16.62 -2.38
CA SER A 101 3.18 -15.84 -2.38
C SER A 101 3.19 -14.66 -1.40
N SER A 102 2.03 -14.31 -0.84
CA SER A 102 1.86 -13.24 0.13
C SER A 102 1.54 -13.76 1.54
N CYS A 103 1.35 -15.07 1.69
CA CYS A 103 1.01 -15.71 2.95
C CYS A 103 2.28 -16.23 3.62
N GLU A 104 3.08 -15.32 4.17
CA GLU A 104 4.11 -15.71 5.12
C GLU A 104 3.47 -15.88 6.51
N ASN A 105 3.79 -16.98 7.18
CA ASN A 105 3.45 -17.15 8.59
C ASN A 105 4.16 -16.03 9.37
N PRO A 106 3.44 -15.07 9.97
CA PRO A 106 4.09 -13.95 10.62
C PRO A 106 4.88 -14.49 11.81
N SER A 107 6.21 -14.36 11.75
CA SER A 107 7.05 -14.52 12.93
C SER A 107 6.65 -13.48 13.98
N PRO A 108 6.86 -13.74 15.29
CA PRO A 108 6.47 -12.81 16.36
C PRO A 108 7.10 -11.41 16.25
N GLU A 109 8.10 -11.24 15.38
CA GLU A 109 8.77 -9.98 15.08
C GLU A 109 8.04 -9.11 14.04
N ILE A 110 7.04 -9.63 13.34
CA ILE A 110 6.28 -8.89 12.33
C ILE A 110 4.99 -8.36 12.98
N SER A 111 4.91 -7.04 13.15
CA SER A 111 3.69 -6.39 13.65
C SER A 111 2.53 -6.59 12.68
N LYS A 112 1.39 -7.11 13.14
CA LYS A 112 0.16 -7.06 12.36
C LYS A 112 -0.20 -5.59 12.09
N ALA A 113 -0.74 -5.29 10.91
CA ALA A 113 -1.13 -3.94 10.55
C ALA A 113 -2.05 -3.30 11.61
N THR A 114 -2.97 -4.09 12.18
CA THR A 114 -3.85 -3.68 13.28
C THR A 114 -3.08 -3.24 14.53
N ASP A 115 -1.99 -3.91 14.87
CA ASP A 115 -1.24 -3.63 16.11
C ASP A 115 -0.43 -2.33 16.01
N VAL A 116 -0.01 -1.94 14.81
CA VAL A 116 0.60 -0.63 14.55
C VAL A 116 -0.44 0.48 14.68
N LEU A 117 -1.71 0.20 14.36
CA LEU A 117 -2.78 1.19 14.26
C LEU A 117 -3.57 1.40 15.57
N LYS A 118 -3.70 0.37 16.43
CA LYS A 118 -4.40 0.43 17.74
C LYS A 118 -4.02 1.64 18.61
N PRO A 119 -2.73 2.00 18.80
CA PRO A 119 -2.34 3.15 19.63
C PRO A 119 -2.80 4.51 19.09
N TYR A 120 -3.27 4.56 17.84
CA TYR A 120 -3.72 5.78 17.18
C TYR A 120 -5.26 5.90 17.15
N GLY A 121 -5.94 5.15 18.03
CA GLY A 121 -7.40 5.22 18.18
C GLY A 121 -8.18 4.47 17.10
N ILE A 122 -7.52 3.54 16.40
CA ILE A 122 -8.14 2.70 15.37
C ILE A 122 -8.59 1.41 16.03
N TRP A 123 -9.88 1.34 16.33
CA TRP A 123 -10.54 0.14 16.84
C TRP A 123 -11.10 -0.62 15.64
N VAL A 124 -10.62 -1.85 15.44
CA VAL A 124 -11.11 -2.82 14.45
C VAL A 124 -11.77 -3.96 15.21
#